data_AF-A0A3E2HRX0-F1
#
_entry.id   AF-A0A3E2HRX0-F1
#
_cell.length_a   1.000
_cell.length_b   1.000
_cell.length_c   1.000
_cell.angle_alpha   90.00
_cell.angle_beta   90.00
_cell.angle_gamma   90.00
#
_symmetry.space_group_name_H-M   'P 1'
#
loop_
_entity.id
_entity.type
_entity.pdbx_description
1 polymer ?
#
loop_
_entity_poly.entity_id
_entity_poly.type
_entity_poly.pdbx_seq_one_letter_code
_entity_poly.pdbx_strand_id
1 'polypeptide(L)'
;MIFVPDSRDFRIGAIDAGLGQIPLTTLNSIIAVSYLSADLLPHLPAPSVTEIGVSVALMNLVGGWFGVMPLCHGSGGLAAQYRFGARSGASIILLGFFKLALGLFFGETLVDLLRVYPRSLLGVMVLASGLELAKVGESLNNGATDLWEISESEVDNAESSLPRNAIKRQRLPSDEERKERWMVMMMTVGGLLAFRNDGVGFAAGMLCHWAYQTAKTGASWIPWTKKAHRLSQTTAQHHIDEDENQSPLLSI
;
A
#
# COMPACT_ATOMS: atom_id res chain seq x y z
N MET A 1 -26.77 11.06 28.23
CA MET A 1 -25.73 11.99 28.69
C MET A 1 -25.13 12.61 27.43
N ILE A 2 -25.31 13.91 27.19
CA ILE A 2 -24.74 14.58 26.02
C ILE A 2 -23.25 14.80 26.32
N PHE A 3 -22.37 14.08 25.62
CA PHE A 3 -20.93 14.26 25.73
C PHE A 3 -20.55 15.45 24.85
N VAL A 4 -20.14 16.55 25.47
CA VAL A 4 -19.58 17.73 24.77
C VAL A 4 -18.06 17.64 24.91
N PRO A 5 -17.31 17.38 23.83
CA PRO A 5 -15.86 17.22 23.90
C PRO A 5 -15.16 18.53 24.29
N ASP A 6 -14.15 18.45 25.15
CA ASP A 6 -13.29 19.58 25.46
C ASP A 6 -12.28 19.83 24.32
N SER A 7 -11.69 21.03 24.28
CA SER A 7 -10.63 21.35 23.32
C SER A 7 -9.42 20.40 23.42
N ARG A 8 -9.15 19.83 24.61
CA ARG A 8 -8.13 18.77 24.76
C ARG A 8 -8.55 17.47 24.10
N ASP A 9 -9.81 17.06 24.19
CA ASP A 9 -10.31 15.84 23.56
C ASP A 9 -10.22 15.95 22.04
N PHE A 10 -10.52 17.14 21.50
CA PHE A 10 -10.33 17.42 20.09
C PHE A 10 -8.85 17.35 19.69
N ARG A 11 -7.94 17.90 20.49
CA ARG A 11 -6.50 17.84 20.20
C ARG A 11 -5.98 16.40 20.21
N ILE A 12 -6.31 15.63 21.24
CA ILE A 12 -5.86 14.23 21.37
C ILE A 12 -6.48 13.36 20.26
N GLY A 13 -7.79 13.48 20.04
CA GLY A 13 -8.49 12.70 19.02
C GLY A 13 -8.07 13.06 17.59
N ALA A 14 -8.02 14.36 17.26
CA ALA A 14 -7.71 14.79 15.90
C ALA A 14 -6.22 14.68 15.56
N ILE A 15 -5.34 15.01 16.50
CA ILE A 15 -3.88 15.06 16.23
C ILE A 15 -3.25 13.71 16.56
N ASP A 16 -3.40 13.19 17.78
CA ASP A 16 -2.64 12.01 18.21
C ASP A 16 -3.18 10.72 17.58
N ALA A 17 -4.52 10.56 17.51
CA ALA A 17 -5.14 9.39 16.89
C ALA A 17 -5.36 9.57 15.38
N GLY A 18 -5.74 10.77 14.93
CA GLY A 18 -6.04 11.04 13.53
C GLY A 18 -4.83 10.99 12.59
N LEU A 19 -3.68 11.54 12.99
CA LEU A 19 -2.51 11.62 12.12
C LEU A 19 -1.96 10.26 11.69
N GLY A 20 -1.88 9.29 12.60
CA GLY A 20 -1.45 7.92 12.28
C GLY A 20 -2.47 7.14 11.45
N GLN A 21 -3.76 7.44 11.64
CA GLN A 21 -4.85 6.72 11.00
C GLN A 21 -5.10 7.17 9.55
N ILE A 22 -4.69 8.39 9.18
CA ILE A 22 -4.83 8.91 7.81
C ILE A 22 -4.08 8.04 6.81
N PRO A 23 -2.75 7.77 6.96
CA PRO A 23 -2.04 6.88 6.05
C PRO A 23 -2.64 5.47 6.00
N LEU A 24 -2.96 4.89 7.16
CA LEU A 24 -3.47 3.52 7.24
C LEU A 24 -4.81 3.37 6.54
N THR A 25 -5.74 4.29 6.79
CA THR A 25 -7.07 4.28 6.17
C THR A 25 -6.97 4.55 4.67
N THR A 26 -6.12 5.48 4.26
CA THR A 26 -5.92 5.81 2.85
C THR A 26 -5.36 4.62 2.09
N LEU A 27 -4.30 3.98 2.59
CA LEU A 27 -3.66 2.86 1.91
C LEU A 27 -4.54 1.61 1.92
N ASN A 28 -5.01 1.16 3.09
CA ASN A 28 -5.73 -0.11 3.22
C ASN A 28 -7.21 -0.01 2.82
N SER A 29 -7.84 1.13 3.07
CA SER A 29 -9.31 1.23 2.99
C SER A 29 -9.83 2.12 1.87
N ILE A 30 -8.97 2.89 1.20
CA ILE A 30 -9.34 3.70 0.04
C ILE A 30 -8.64 3.14 -1.21
N ILE A 31 -7.31 3.21 -1.25
CA ILE A 31 -6.50 2.80 -2.40
C ILE A 31 -6.62 1.29 -2.64
N ALA A 32 -6.31 0.47 -1.63
CA ALA A 32 -6.37 -0.98 -1.79
C ALA A 32 -7.80 -1.49 -2.09
N VAL A 33 -8.83 -0.86 -1.52
CA VAL A 33 -10.23 -1.23 -1.82
C VAL A 33 -10.60 -0.90 -3.27
N SER A 34 -10.20 0.27 -3.79
CA SER A 34 -10.45 0.64 -5.19
C SER A 34 -9.82 -0.36 -6.16
N TYR A 35 -8.53 -0.65 -5.97
CA TYR A 35 -7.83 -1.64 -6.80
C TYR A 35 -8.37 -3.05 -6.65
N LEU A 36 -8.65 -3.49 -5.41
CA LEU A 36 -9.18 -4.83 -5.16
C LEU A 36 -10.59 -5.01 -5.73
N SER A 37 -11.43 -3.96 -5.68
CA SER A 37 -12.76 -3.99 -6.28
C SER A 37 -12.68 -4.18 -7.80
N ALA A 38 -11.76 -3.46 -8.46
CA ALA A 38 -11.51 -3.60 -9.89
C ALA A 38 -11.03 -5.01 -10.27
N ASP A 39 -10.21 -5.63 -9.42
CA ASP A 39 -9.66 -6.97 -9.67
C ASP A 39 -10.67 -8.09 -9.39
N LEU A 40 -11.46 -7.98 -8.31
CA LEU A 40 -12.44 -9.00 -7.92
C LEU A 40 -13.73 -8.93 -8.74
N LEU A 41 -14.14 -7.73 -9.18
CA LEU A 41 -15.42 -7.49 -9.87
C LEU A 41 -15.21 -6.76 -11.21
N PRO A 42 -14.46 -7.33 -12.16
CA PRO A 42 -14.08 -6.66 -13.41
C PRO A 42 -15.26 -6.34 -14.33
N HIS A 43 -16.43 -6.96 -14.09
CA HIS A 43 -17.66 -6.73 -14.84
C HIS A 43 -18.47 -5.53 -14.31
N LEU A 44 -18.09 -4.95 -13.18
CA LEU A 44 -18.74 -3.79 -12.58
C LEU A 44 -17.81 -2.57 -12.65
N PRO A 45 -18.36 -1.35 -12.76
CA PRO A 45 -17.55 -0.15 -12.70
C PRO A 45 -16.87 -0.06 -11.32
N ALA A 46 -15.54 -0.04 -11.31
CA ALA A 46 -14.78 0.10 -10.08
C ALA A 46 -14.88 1.54 -9.55
N PRO A 47 -15.15 1.74 -8.25
CA PRO A 47 -15.19 3.07 -7.67
C PRO A 47 -13.78 3.68 -7.61
N SER A 48 -13.68 4.95 -7.94
CA SER A 48 -12.43 5.71 -7.85
C SER A 48 -11.98 5.91 -6.39
N VAL A 49 -10.69 6.15 -6.21
CA VAL A 49 -10.09 6.49 -4.90
C VAL A 49 -10.82 7.68 -4.25
N THR A 50 -11.19 8.68 -5.04
CA THR A 50 -11.93 9.86 -4.55
C THR A 50 -13.34 9.50 -4.08
N GLU A 51 -14.08 8.68 -4.83
CA GLU A 51 -15.43 8.25 -4.43
C GLU A 51 -15.42 7.45 -3.12
N ILE A 52 -14.46 6.51 -3.00
CA ILE A 52 -14.29 5.75 -1.75
C ILE A 52 -13.87 6.68 -0.61
N GLY A 53 -12.95 7.62 -0.86
CA GLY A 53 -12.50 8.58 0.14
C GLY A 53 -13.63 9.48 0.65
N VAL A 54 -14.46 10.00 -0.24
CA VAL A 54 -15.66 10.77 0.11
C VAL A 54 -16.65 9.92 0.91
N SER A 55 -16.86 8.66 0.52
CA SER A 55 -17.71 7.73 1.28
C SER A 55 -17.20 7.49 2.70
N VAL A 56 -15.88 7.28 2.87
CA VAL A 56 -15.24 7.13 4.19
C VAL A 56 -15.37 8.41 5.01
N ALA A 57 -15.16 9.58 4.41
CA ALA A 57 -15.32 10.85 5.10
C ALA A 57 -16.77 11.06 5.59
N LEU A 58 -17.75 10.79 4.73
CA LEU A 58 -19.18 10.94 5.06
C LEU A 58 -19.60 9.97 6.17
N MET A 59 -19.22 8.68 6.11
CA MET A 59 -19.62 7.72 7.14
C MET A 59 -19.02 8.07 8.52
N ASN A 60 -17.79 8.58 8.56
CA ASN A 60 -17.15 8.98 9.82
C ASN A 60 -17.69 10.32 10.35
N LEU A 61 -17.98 11.26 9.45
CA LEU A 61 -18.59 12.54 9.82
C LEU A 61 -19.97 12.34 10.43
N VAL A 62 -20.81 11.48 9.84
CA VAL A 62 -22.14 11.16 10.36
C VAL A 62 -22.05 10.25 11.58
N GLY A 63 -21.26 9.19 11.52
CA GLY A 63 -21.14 8.18 12.59
C GLY A 63 -20.62 8.76 13.91
N GLY A 64 -19.73 9.76 13.86
CA GLY A 64 -19.20 10.42 15.06
C GLY A 64 -20.28 11.00 15.97
N TRP A 65 -21.39 11.52 15.42
CA TRP A 65 -22.52 12.06 16.20
C TRP A 65 -23.27 10.99 17.00
N PHE A 66 -23.15 9.73 16.60
CA PHE A 66 -23.80 8.59 17.26
C PHE A 66 -22.84 7.79 18.14
N GLY A 67 -21.62 8.31 18.40
CA GLY A 67 -20.61 7.63 19.20
C GLY A 67 -20.00 6.40 18.52
N VAL A 68 -20.09 6.35 17.18
CA VAL A 68 -19.51 5.24 16.39
C VAL A 68 -17.99 5.38 16.38
N MET A 69 -17.28 4.28 16.62
CA MET A 69 -15.82 4.23 16.45
C MET A 69 -15.46 4.47 14.97
N PRO A 70 -14.28 5.02 14.65
CA PRO A 70 -13.88 5.29 13.26
C PRO A 70 -14.08 4.08 12.33
N LEU A 71 -14.72 4.32 11.18
CA LEU A 71 -15.11 3.30 10.20
C LEU A 71 -14.32 3.42 8.90
N CYS A 72 -14.28 2.33 8.13
CA CYS A 72 -13.66 2.28 6.82
C CYS A 72 -14.26 1.13 5.98
N HIS A 73 -14.00 1.09 4.67
CA HIS A 73 -14.46 -0.01 3.80
C HIS A 73 -13.59 -1.27 3.92
N GLY A 74 -12.28 -1.12 4.18
CA GLY A 74 -11.31 -2.19 4.46
C GLY A 74 -11.17 -3.28 3.37
N SER A 75 -10.01 -3.35 2.72
CA SER A 75 -9.76 -4.32 1.64
C SER A 75 -9.97 -5.79 2.07
N GLY A 76 -9.55 -6.15 3.28
CA GLY A 76 -9.75 -7.50 3.82
C GLY A 76 -11.23 -7.88 4.03
N GLY A 77 -12.08 -6.91 4.40
CA GLY A 77 -13.52 -7.13 4.54
C GLY A 77 -14.18 -7.42 3.20
N LEU A 78 -13.82 -6.64 2.17
CA LEU A 78 -14.25 -6.87 0.80
C LEU A 78 -13.78 -8.25 0.28
N ALA A 79 -12.51 -8.59 0.47
CA ALA A 79 -11.93 -9.87 0.07
C ALA A 79 -12.67 -11.04 0.74
N ALA A 80 -12.95 -10.94 2.04
CA ALA A 80 -13.67 -11.96 2.79
C ALA A 80 -15.09 -12.17 2.24
N GLN A 81 -15.85 -11.08 2.05
CA GLN A 81 -17.19 -11.14 1.47
C GLN A 81 -17.19 -11.83 0.11
N TYR A 82 -16.25 -11.43 -0.76
CA TYR A 82 -16.10 -12.05 -2.08
C TYR A 82 -15.75 -13.53 -1.98
N ARG A 83 -14.86 -13.92 -1.06
CA ARG A 83 -14.46 -15.31 -0.82
C ARG A 83 -15.60 -16.17 -0.29
N PHE A 84 -16.53 -15.59 0.47
CA PHE A 84 -17.77 -16.22 0.90
C PHE A 84 -18.90 -16.17 -0.15
N GLY A 85 -18.60 -15.75 -1.39
CA GLY A 85 -19.53 -15.81 -2.51
C GLY A 85 -20.34 -14.54 -2.76
N ALA A 86 -20.13 -13.45 -2.00
CA ALA A 86 -20.78 -12.18 -2.30
C ALA A 86 -20.31 -11.64 -3.66
N ARG A 87 -21.26 -11.23 -4.50
CA ARG A 87 -21.01 -10.59 -5.81
C ARG A 87 -21.68 -9.22 -5.94
N SER A 88 -22.34 -8.77 -4.87
CA SER A 88 -22.98 -7.47 -4.78
C SER A 88 -22.97 -6.97 -3.33
N GLY A 89 -23.31 -5.69 -3.13
CA GLY A 89 -23.40 -5.08 -1.79
C GLY A 89 -24.53 -5.62 -0.91
N ALA A 90 -25.43 -6.45 -1.44
CA ALA A 90 -26.58 -6.99 -0.69
C ALA A 90 -26.16 -7.77 0.56
N SER A 91 -25.04 -8.51 0.50
CA SER A 91 -24.50 -9.25 1.66
C SER A 91 -24.17 -8.32 2.82
N ILE A 92 -23.51 -7.20 2.55
CA ILE A 92 -23.13 -6.21 3.56
C ILE A 92 -24.37 -5.49 4.12
N ILE A 93 -25.34 -5.17 3.27
CA ILE A 93 -26.60 -4.56 3.71
C ILE A 93 -27.36 -5.49 4.65
N LEU A 94 -27.49 -6.77 4.29
CA LEU A 94 -28.16 -7.78 5.11
C LEU A 94 -27.41 -8.04 6.42
N LEU A 95 -26.07 -8.09 6.38
CA LEU A 95 -25.24 -8.19 7.58
C LEU A 95 -25.44 -6.99 8.52
N GLY A 96 -25.49 -5.77 7.96
CA GLY A 96 -25.75 -4.54 8.71
C GLY A 96 -27.14 -4.55 9.34
N PHE A 97 -28.16 -4.92 8.57
CA PHE A 97 -29.53 -5.06 9.05
C PHE A 97 -29.64 -6.08 10.19
N PHE A 98 -29.02 -7.25 10.04
CA PHE A 98 -29.02 -8.28 11.07
C PHE A 98 -28.31 -7.82 12.35
N LYS A 99 -27.16 -7.14 12.24
CA LYS A 99 -26.46 -6.55 13.39
C LYS A 99 -27.31 -5.49 14.09
N LEU A 100 -28.01 -4.65 13.32
CA LEU A 100 -28.90 -3.63 13.85
C LEU A 100 -30.08 -4.26 14.60
N ALA A 101 -30.72 -5.28 14.02
CA ALA A 101 -31.80 -6.02 14.67
C ALA A 101 -31.31 -6.67 15.98
N LEU A 102 -30.16 -7.35 15.95
CA LEU A 102 -29.56 -7.93 17.17
C LEU A 102 -29.27 -6.87 18.24
N GLY A 103 -28.71 -5.72 17.86
CA GLY A 103 -28.44 -4.63 18.79
C GLY A 103 -29.69 -4.06 19.42
N LEU A 104 -30.77 -3.89 18.64
CA LEU A 104 -32.04 -3.33 19.13
C LEU A 104 -32.82 -4.31 20.03
N PHE A 105 -32.87 -5.59 19.67
CA PHE A 105 -33.69 -6.57 20.42
C PHE A 105 -32.93 -7.31 21.52
N PHE A 106 -31.60 -7.45 21.40
CA PHE A 106 -30.78 -8.29 22.28
C PHE A 106 -29.52 -7.59 22.80
N GLY A 107 -29.44 -6.26 22.73
CA GLY A 107 -28.22 -5.51 23.04
C GLY A 107 -27.59 -5.83 24.40
N GLU A 108 -28.36 -5.75 25.50
CA GLU A 108 -27.84 -6.02 26.85
C GLU A 108 -27.38 -7.47 27.01
N THR A 109 -28.21 -8.42 26.60
CA THR A 109 -27.87 -9.86 26.65
C THR A 109 -26.64 -10.19 25.80
N LEU A 110 -26.51 -9.57 24.63
CA LEU A 110 -25.37 -9.78 23.74
C LEU A 110 -24.08 -9.21 24.34
N VAL A 111 -24.13 -8.04 24.98
CA VAL A 111 -22.98 -7.46 25.69
C VAL A 111 -22.51 -8.37 26.82
N ASP A 112 -23.44 -8.94 27.60
CA ASP A 112 -23.08 -9.87 28.66
C ASP A 112 -22.49 -11.18 28.12
N LEU A 113 -23.03 -11.71 27.03
CA LEU A 113 -22.44 -12.86 26.35
C LEU A 113 -21.02 -12.58 25.84
N LEU A 114 -20.79 -11.40 25.26
CA LEU A 114 -19.48 -10.97 24.78
C LEU A 114 -18.46 -10.80 25.92
N ARG A 115 -18.90 -10.46 27.14
CA ARG A 115 -18.01 -10.38 28.31
C ARG A 115 -17.48 -11.74 28.77
N VAL A 116 -18.21 -12.82 28.50
CA VAL A 116 -17.80 -14.21 28.81
C VAL A 116 -16.88 -14.78 27.73
N TYR A 117 -16.77 -14.12 26.56
CA TYR A 117 -15.96 -14.61 25.45
C TYR A 117 -14.48 -14.82 25.86
N PRO A 118 -13.90 -15.99 25.58
CA PRO A 118 -12.55 -16.32 26.06
C PRO A 118 -11.49 -15.43 25.42
N ARG A 119 -10.78 -14.65 26.26
CA ARG A 119 -9.70 -13.75 25.82
C ARG A 119 -8.55 -14.49 25.11
N SER A 120 -8.31 -15.74 25.46
CA SER A 120 -7.31 -16.60 24.80
C SER A 120 -7.64 -16.80 23.32
N LEU A 121 -8.91 -17.02 22.98
CA LEU A 121 -9.35 -17.21 21.61
C LEU A 121 -9.18 -15.92 20.79
N LEU A 122 -9.50 -14.75 21.37
CA LEU A 122 -9.22 -13.46 20.74
C LEU A 122 -7.73 -13.29 20.46
N GLY A 123 -6.87 -13.64 21.42
CA GLY A 123 -5.43 -13.59 21.25
C GLY A 123 -4.95 -14.44 20.08
N VAL A 124 -5.42 -15.69 19.98
CA VAL A 124 -5.07 -16.59 18.87
C VAL A 124 -5.56 -16.05 17.52
N MET A 125 -6.77 -15.50 17.45
CA MET A 125 -7.30 -14.91 16.22
C MET A 125 -6.49 -13.68 15.75
N VAL A 126 -6.08 -12.82 16.69
CA VAL A 126 -5.23 -11.65 16.40
C VAL A 126 -3.84 -12.11 15.96
N LEU A 127 -3.25 -13.09 16.63
CA LEU A 127 -1.96 -13.66 16.24
C LEU A 127 -2.01 -14.30 14.85
N ALA A 128 -3.05 -15.08 14.55
CA ALA A 128 -3.24 -15.68 13.23
C ALA A 128 -3.38 -14.60 12.14
N SER A 129 -4.19 -13.57 12.40
CA SER A 129 -4.35 -12.45 11.46
C SER A 129 -3.03 -11.69 11.26
N GLY A 130 -2.25 -11.49 12.32
CA GLY A 130 -0.92 -10.88 12.25
C GLY A 130 0.09 -11.71 11.46
N LEU A 131 0.06 -13.04 11.60
CA LEU A 131 0.93 -13.94 10.84
C LEU A 131 0.56 -13.95 9.35
N GLU A 132 -0.72 -13.96 9.00
CA GLU A 132 -1.16 -13.82 7.61
C GLU A 132 -0.71 -12.48 7.02
N LEU A 133 -0.80 -11.38 7.77
CA LEU A 133 -0.30 -10.08 7.32
C LEU A 133 1.23 -10.06 7.13
N ALA A 134 1.97 -10.73 8.01
CA ALA A 134 3.43 -10.86 7.89
C ALA A 134 3.86 -11.66 6.65
N LYS A 135 3.15 -12.75 6.31
CA LYS A 135 3.39 -13.52 5.08
C LYS A 135 3.19 -12.67 3.82
N VAL A 136 2.18 -11.79 3.82
CA VAL A 136 1.97 -10.85 2.70
C VAL A 136 3.18 -9.92 2.56
N GLY A 137 3.74 -9.43 3.67
CA GLY A 137 4.97 -8.61 3.65
C GLY A 137 6.17 -9.33 3.06
N GLU A 138 6.35 -10.63 3.35
CA GLU A 138 7.40 -11.46 2.75
C GLU A 138 7.19 -11.64 1.24
N SER A 139 5.95 -11.91 0.81
CA SER A 139 5.61 -12.08 -0.62
C SER A 139 5.90 -10.83 -1.45
N LEU A 140 5.75 -9.63 -0.89
CA LEU A 140 6.09 -8.37 -1.57
C LEU A 140 7.57 -8.30 -1.93
N ASN A 141 8.44 -8.90 -1.11
CA ASN A 141 9.87 -8.91 -1.33
C ASN A 141 10.30 -9.98 -2.34
N ASN A 142 9.75 -11.19 -2.24
CA ASN A 142 10.20 -12.32 -3.05
C ASN A 142 9.62 -12.36 -4.47
N GLY A 143 8.36 -11.93 -4.65
CA GLY A 143 7.65 -12.05 -5.93
C GLY A 143 7.27 -10.72 -6.60
N ALA A 144 7.34 -9.60 -5.86
CA ALA A 144 6.75 -8.31 -6.25
C ALA A 144 5.44 -8.47 -7.03
N THR A 145 4.54 -9.27 -6.46
CA THR A 145 3.24 -9.63 -7.04
C THR A 145 2.32 -8.41 -7.20
N ASP A 146 2.72 -7.26 -6.64
CA ASP A 146 2.14 -5.93 -6.81
C ASP A 146 2.56 -5.24 -8.12
N LEU A 147 3.69 -5.65 -8.73
CA LEU A 147 4.22 -5.04 -9.95
C LEU A 147 3.61 -5.65 -11.22
N TRP A 148 2.41 -5.20 -11.54
CA TRP A 148 1.81 -5.44 -12.85
C TRP A 148 2.15 -4.28 -13.80
N GLU A 149 2.91 -4.56 -14.85
CA GLU A 149 3.03 -3.60 -15.97
C GLU A 149 1.85 -3.81 -16.93
N ILE A 150 1.04 -2.77 -17.08
CA ILE A 150 0.13 -2.64 -18.22
C ILE A 150 1.02 -2.18 -19.38
N SER A 151 1.17 -3.01 -20.40
CA SER A 151 1.87 -2.61 -21.62
C SER A 151 1.01 -1.58 -22.36
N GLU A 152 1.33 -0.30 -22.21
CA GLU A 152 0.93 0.71 -23.20
C GLU A 152 1.87 0.59 -24.40
N SER A 153 1.59 -0.36 -25.28
CA SER A 153 2.21 -0.40 -26.60
C SER A 153 1.12 -0.16 -27.64
N GLU A 154 1.27 0.98 -28.32
CA GLU A 154 0.60 1.45 -29.55
C GLU A 154 -0.82 2.05 -29.39
N VAL A 155 -0.86 3.28 -28.85
CA VAL A 155 -1.93 4.24 -29.20
C VAL A 155 -1.42 5.10 -30.35
N ASP A 156 -1.59 4.60 -31.56
CA ASP A 156 -1.75 5.44 -32.75
C ASP A 156 -3.01 4.95 -33.50
N ASN A 157 -4.03 5.81 -33.49
CA ASN A 157 -5.26 5.82 -34.30
C ASN A 157 -6.51 5.01 -33.83
N ALA A 158 -7.56 5.81 -33.61
CA ALA A 158 -8.98 5.62 -33.92
C ALA A 158 -9.90 4.74 -33.02
N GLU A 159 -10.91 5.44 -32.48
CA GLU A 159 -12.31 5.05 -32.25
C GLU A 159 -12.67 3.74 -31.51
N SER A 160 -13.32 3.95 -30.34
CA SER A 160 -14.41 3.14 -29.80
C SER A 160 -14.27 1.62 -29.91
N SER A 161 -13.45 1.01 -29.05
CA SER A 161 -13.77 -0.28 -28.44
C SER A 161 -12.76 -0.59 -27.34
N LEU A 162 -13.26 -1.03 -26.18
CA LEU A 162 -12.46 -1.45 -25.03
C LEU A 162 -11.36 -2.45 -25.44
N PRO A 163 -10.07 -2.21 -25.16
CA PRO A 163 -9.05 -3.22 -25.42
C PRO A 163 -9.18 -4.32 -24.36
N ARG A 164 -9.76 -5.45 -24.78
CA ARG A 164 -10.14 -6.59 -23.93
C ARG A 164 -8.96 -7.54 -23.60
N ASN A 165 -7.71 -7.15 -23.88
CA ASN A 165 -6.54 -8.00 -23.64
C ASN A 165 -5.29 -7.18 -23.28
N ALA A 166 -5.31 -6.51 -22.13
CA ALA A 166 -4.06 -6.06 -21.50
C ALA A 166 -3.35 -7.30 -20.93
N ILE A 167 -2.27 -7.75 -21.59
CA ILE A 167 -1.43 -8.82 -21.06
C ILE A 167 -0.70 -8.25 -19.84
N LYS A 168 -1.23 -8.49 -18.64
CA LYS A 168 -0.57 -8.20 -17.36
C LYS A 168 0.71 -9.04 -17.29
N ARG A 169 1.88 -8.43 -17.50
CA ARG A 169 3.17 -9.09 -17.25
C ARG A 169 3.65 -8.74 -15.85
N GLN A 170 4.00 -9.76 -15.08
CA GLN A 170 4.62 -9.59 -13.78
C GLN A 170 6.06 -9.14 -13.98
N ARG A 171 6.39 -7.92 -13.53
CA ARG A 171 7.75 -7.40 -13.62
C ARG A 171 8.59 -8.00 -12.49
N LEU A 172 9.70 -8.62 -12.84
CA LEU A 172 10.71 -9.05 -11.86
C LEU A 172 11.53 -7.83 -11.44
N PRO A 173 11.46 -7.38 -10.17
CA PRO A 173 12.28 -6.28 -9.68
C PRO A 173 13.75 -6.69 -9.66
N SER A 174 14.65 -5.71 -9.84
CA SER A 174 16.08 -5.94 -9.66
C SER A 174 16.40 -6.22 -8.19
N ASP A 175 17.53 -6.89 -7.93
CA ASP A 175 17.96 -7.18 -6.55
C ASP A 175 18.12 -5.90 -5.70
N GLU A 176 18.53 -4.79 -6.33
CA GLU A 176 18.61 -3.47 -5.68
C GLU A 176 17.23 -2.90 -5.34
N GLU A 177 16.26 -2.98 -6.26
CA GLU A 177 14.90 -2.52 -5.99
C GLU A 177 14.23 -3.36 -4.89
N ARG A 178 14.47 -4.68 -4.88
CA ARG A 178 14.02 -5.58 -3.81
C ARG A 178 14.58 -5.14 -2.46
N LYS A 179 15.88 -4.89 -2.40
CA LYS A 179 16.55 -4.44 -1.18
C LYS A 179 16.01 -3.09 -0.70
N GLU A 180 15.78 -2.14 -1.58
CA GLU A 180 15.19 -0.84 -1.22
C GLU A 180 13.77 -0.99 -0.64
N ARG A 181 12.88 -1.74 -1.30
CA ARG A 181 11.51 -2.00 -0.82
C ARG A 181 11.52 -2.67 0.56
N TRP A 182 12.38 -3.67 0.73
CA TRP A 182 12.57 -4.35 2.01
C TRP A 182 13.02 -3.39 3.10
N MET A 183 14.01 -2.55 2.82
CA MET A 183 14.53 -1.56 3.77
C MET A 183 13.47 -0.55 4.16
N VAL A 184 12.67 -0.05 3.22
CA VAL A 184 11.56 0.86 3.51
C VAL A 184 10.53 0.19 4.41
N MET A 185 10.12 -1.04 4.11
CA MET A 185 9.18 -1.80 4.94
C MET A 185 9.73 -2.02 6.35
N MET A 186 10.97 -2.46 6.48
CA MET A 186 11.61 -2.69 7.79
C MET A 186 11.76 -1.39 8.59
N MET A 187 12.05 -0.27 7.93
CA MET A 187 12.11 1.05 8.57
C MET A 187 10.73 1.48 9.09
N THR A 188 9.67 1.26 8.31
CA THR A 188 8.29 1.52 8.74
C THR A 188 7.91 0.68 9.95
N VAL A 189 8.17 -0.63 9.90
CA VAL A 189 7.87 -1.55 11.01
C VAL A 189 8.69 -1.20 12.26
N GLY A 190 9.98 -0.93 12.10
CA GLY A 190 10.86 -0.55 13.19
C GLY A 190 10.42 0.75 13.87
N GLY A 191 10.08 1.78 13.09
CA GLY A 191 9.55 3.05 13.61
C GLY A 191 8.22 2.88 14.34
N LEU A 192 7.30 2.07 13.78
CA LEU A 192 6.02 1.76 14.40
C LEU A 192 6.21 1.06 15.75
N LEU A 193 7.07 0.04 15.81
CA LEU A 193 7.30 -0.74 17.04
C LEU A 193 8.05 0.05 18.11
N ALA A 194 9.08 0.82 17.72
CA ALA A 194 9.90 1.58 18.66
C ALA A 194 9.12 2.71 19.34
N PHE A 195 8.26 3.40 18.59
CA PHE A 195 7.51 4.56 19.09
C PHE A 195 6.04 4.24 19.41
N ARG A 196 5.58 3.02 19.11
CA ARG A 196 4.17 2.58 19.26
C ARG A 196 3.19 3.57 18.62
N ASN A 197 3.60 4.14 17.48
CA ASN A 197 2.86 5.18 16.77
C ASN A 197 2.93 4.94 15.26
N ASP A 198 1.76 4.75 14.66
CA ASP A 198 1.64 4.44 13.23
C ASP A 198 2.12 5.59 12.34
N GLY A 199 1.88 6.84 12.76
CA GLY A 199 2.33 8.03 12.04
C GLY A 199 3.85 8.16 12.00
N VAL A 200 4.54 7.84 13.10
CA VAL A 200 6.00 7.83 13.17
C VAL A 200 6.58 6.74 12.27
N GLY A 201 6.01 5.53 12.29
CA GLY A 201 6.40 4.45 11.39
C GLY A 201 6.24 4.83 9.91
N PHE A 202 5.09 5.42 9.54
CA PHE A 202 4.84 5.89 8.19
C PHE A 202 5.87 6.95 7.75
N ALA A 203 6.12 7.96 8.58
CA ALA A 203 7.11 9.00 8.29
C ALA A 203 8.53 8.42 8.13
N ALA A 204 8.92 7.47 8.98
CA ALA A 204 10.21 6.80 8.89
C ALA A 204 10.38 6.04 7.56
N GLY A 205 9.33 5.35 7.10
CA GLY A 205 9.32 4.68 5.79
C GLY A 205 9.44 5.67 4.63
N MET A 206 8.65 6.74 4.65
CA MET A 206 8.67 7.79 3.62
C MET A 206 10.05 8.47 3.52
N LEU A 207 10.67 8.80 4.67
CA LEU A 207 12.02 9.35 4.71
C LEU A 207 13.06 8.39 4.11
N CYS A 208 12.96 7.09 4.43
CA CYS A 208 13.81 6.07 3.84
C CYS A 208 13.64 6.00 2.31
N HIS A 209 12.39 6.01 1.83
CA HIS A 209 12.09 6.01 0.40
C HIS A 209 12.65 7.24 -0.32
N TRP A 210 12.45 8.44 0.24
CA TRP A 210 12.98 9.69 -0.34
C TRP A 210 14.51 9.74 -0.32
N ALA A 211 15.17 9.17 0.68
CA ALA A 211 16.63 9.06 0.69
C ALA A 211 17.15 8.23 -0.50
N TYR A 212 16.50 7.12 -0.82
CA TYR A 212 16.85 6.34 -2.01
C TYR A 212 16.53 7.07 -3.33
N GLN A 213 15.38 7.75 -3.40
CA GLN A 213 14.97 8.49 -4.60
C GLN A 213 15.91 9.68 -4.90
N THR A 214 16.34 10.40 -3.88
CA THR A 214 17.29 11.51 -4.01
C THR A 214 18.68 11.01 -4.39
N ALA A 215 19.14 9.87 -3.87
CA ALA A 215 20.40 9.25 -4.27
C ALA A 215 20.39 8.86 -5.76
N LYS A 216 19.28 8.28 -6.26
CA LYS A 216 19.09 7.96 -7.68
C LYS A 216 19.07 9.19 -8.57
N THR A 217 18.31 10.21 -8.16
CA THR A 217 18.23 11.48 -8.89
C THR A 217 19.60 12.19 -8.92
N GLY A 218 20.33 12.17 -7.80
CA GLY A 218 21.68 12.73 -7.69
C GLY A 218 22.72 12.00 -8.55
N ALA A 219 22.61 10.67 -8.70
CA ALA A 219 23.44 9.89 -9.61
C ALA A 219 23.13 10.19 -11.09
N SER A 220 21.87 10.51 -11.42
CA SER A 220 21.46 11.01 -12.74
C SER A 220 21.97 12.43 -13.03
N TRP A 221 22.23 13.22 -11.99
CA TRP A 221 22.74 14.60 -12.05
C TRP A 221 24.28 14.69 -12.04
N ILE A 222 24.98 13.61 -12.39
CA ILE A 222 26.42 13.69 -12.68
C ILE A 222 26.58 14.61 -13.91
N PRO A 223 27.30 15.74 -13.80
CA PRO A 223 27.49 16.64 -14.93
C PRO A 223 28.17 15.87 -16.07
N TRP A 224 27.73 16.12 -17.30
CA TRP A 224 28.29 15.56 -18.55
C TRP A 224 29.82 15.60 -18.61
N THR A 225 30.47 16.49 -17.85
CA THR A 225 31.92 16.62 -17.70
C THR A 225 32.60 15.34 -17.18
N LYS A 226 31.99 14.58 -16.25
CA LYS A 226 32.58 13.32 -15.75
C LYS A 226 32.35 12.13 -16.68
N LYS A 227 31.32 12.17 -17.53
CA LYS A 227 31.06 11.13 -18.54
C LYS A 227 32.01 11.27 -19.73
N ALA A 228 32.27 12.51 -20.17
CA ALA A 228 33.25 12.82 -21.20
C ALA A 228 34.68 12.43 -20.79
N HIS A 229 35.08 12.67 -19.53
CA HIS A 229 36.42 12.34 -19.04
C HIS A 229 36.67 10.82 -18.91
N ARG A 230 35.61 10.02 -18.76
CA ARG A 230 35.72 8.56 -18.71
C ARG A 230 35.88 7.95 -20.10
N LEU A 231 35.16 8.50 -21.09
CA LEU A 231 35.27 8.13 -22.50
C LEU A 231 36.64 8.52 -23.09
N SER A 232 37.17 9.71 -22.77
CA SER A 232 38.49 10.12 -23.25
C SER A 232 39.63 9.25 -22.70
N GLN A 233 39.53 8.76 -21.46
CA GLN A 233 40.50 7.83 -20.89
C GLN A 233 40.40 6.43 -21.51
N THR A 234 39.20 5.95 -21.86
CA THR A 234 39.05 4.65 -22.51
C THR A 234 39.56 4.67 -23.97
N THR A 235 39.31 5.77 -24.71
CA THR A 235 39.85 5.95 -26.06
C THR A 235 41.36 6.15 -26.05
N ALA A 236 41.91 6.88 -25.07
CA ALA A 236 43.37 7.04 -24.93
C ALA A 236 44.07 5.71 -24.60
N GLN A 237 43.48 4.86 -23.74
CA GLN A 237 44.05 3.55 -23.42
C GLN A 237 44.02 2.61 -24.64
N HIS A 238 42.93 2.64 -25.42
CA HIS A 238 42.79 1.82 -26.62
C HIS A 238 43.74 2.24 -27.76
N HIS A 239 44.14 3.51 -27.81
CA HIS A 239 45.11 4.00 -28.80
C HIS A 239 46.56 3.62 -28.44
N ILE A 240 46.88 3.54 -27.13
CA ILE A 240 48.20 3.12 -26.63
C ILE A 240 48.42 1.61 -26.86
N ASP A 241 47.38 0.79 -26.65
CA ASP A 241 47.45 -0.66 -26.88
C ASP A 241 47.59 -1.03 -28.39
N GLU A 242 47.09 -0.19 -29.31
CA GLU A 242 47.28 -0.40 -30.75
C GLU A 242 48.69 -0.02 -31.25
N ASP A 243 49.31 1.02 -30.69
CA ASP A 243 50.67 1.44 -31.03
C ASP A 243 51.74 0.47 -30.48
N GLU A 244 51.50 -0.12 -29.30
CA GLU A 244 52.40 -1.13 -28.69
C GLU A 244 52.34 -2.49 -29.41
N ASN A 245 51.21 -2.82 -30.05
CA ASN A 245 51.03 -4.08 -30.80
C ASN A 245 51.50 -4.01 -32.27
N GLN A 246 51.83 -2.83 -32.81
CA GLN A 246 52.34 -2.67 -34.18
C GLN A 246 53.87 -2.58 -34.29
N SER A 247 54.62 -2.62 -33.18
CA SER A 247 56.07 -2.43 -33.18
C SER A 247 56.89 -3.64 -32.69
N PRO A 248 56.81 -4.80 -33.39
CA PRO A 248 57.98 -5.67 -33.50
C PRO A 248 58.16 -6.28 -34.91
N LEU A 249 58.39 -5.47 -35.96
CA LEU A 249 58.82 -5.98 -37.28
C LEU A 249 59.83 -5.07 -37.99
N LEU A 250 60.85 -4.55 -37.28
CA LEU A 250 62.04 -3.95 -37.91
C LEU A 250 63.32 -4.31 -37.14
N SER A 251 63.70 -5.58 -37.17
CA SER A 251 65.08 -6.02 -36.94
C SER A 251 65.32 -7.37 -37.61
N ILE A 252 65.74 -7.33 -38.88
CA ILE A 252 66.76 -8.17 -39.57
C ILE A 252 67.00 -7.54 -40.94
#